data_AF-A0AA91HL11-F1
#
_entry.id   AF-A0AA91HL11-F1
#
_cell.length_a   1.000
_cell.length_b   1.000
_cell.length_c   1.000
_cell.angle_alpha   90.00
_cell.angle_beta   90.00
_cell.angle_gamma   90.00
#
_symmetry.space_group_name_H-M   'P 1'
#
loop_
_entity.id
_entity.type
_entity.pdbx_description
1 polymer ?
#
loop_
_entity_poly.entity_id
_entity_poly.type
_entity_poly.pdbx_seq_one_letter_code
_entity_poly.pdbx_strand_id
1 'polypeptide(L)' 'MEKGRQEEKRNTLKEQLKVKLGTLSNPLEEKLTTTSLEKLNELTLNIFNINSEEDVLKIIH' A
#
# COMPACT_ATOMS: atom_id res chain seq x y z
N MET A 1 -19.07 -9.64 5.51
CA MET A 1 -17.97 -9.49 6.47
C MET A 1 -16.60 -9.24 5.81
N GLU A 2 -16.46 -9.34 4.48
CA GLU A 2 -15.17 -9.15 3.79
C GLU A 2 -14.70 -7.69 3.61
N LYS A 3 -15.61 -6.71 3.55
CA LYS A 3 -15.23 -5.30 3.33
C LYS A 3 -14.35 -4.73 4.44
N GLY A 4 -14.63 -5.07 5.70
CA GLY A 4 -13.83 -4.61 6.85
C GLY A 4 -12.39 -5.08 6.77
N ARG A 5 -12.17 -6.36 6.46
CA ARG A 5 -10.83 -6.95 6.37
C ARG A 5 -9.99 -6.37 5.23
N GLN A 6 -10.63 -5.98 4.13
CA GLN A 6 -9.93 -5.29 3.04
C GLN A 6 -9.53 -3.86 3.42
N GLU A 7 -10.38 -3.15 4.16
CA GLU A 7 -10.09 -1.81 4.65
C GLU A 7 -8.98 -1.81 5.70
N GLU A 8 -9.02 -2.75 6.65
CA GLU A 8 -7.95 -2.94 7.63
C GLU A 8 -6.61 -3.17 6.94
N LYS A 9 -6.57 -4.05 5.94
CA LYS A 9 -5.35 -4.33 5.17
C LYS A 9 -4.80 -3.08 4.47
N ARG A 10 -5.66 -2.28 3.84
CA ARG A 10 -5.25 -1.02 3.20
C ARG A 10 -4.67 -0.06 4.21
N ASN A 11 -5.30 0.09 5.36
CA ASN A 11 -4.83 0.97 6.43
C ASN A 11 -3.48 0.50 6.99
N THR A 12 -3.31 -0.81 7.23
CA THR A 12 -2.02 -1.37 7.66
C THR A 12 -0.92 -1.10 6.63
N LEU A 13 -1.17 -1.28 5.34
CA LEU A 13 -0.17 -1.01 4.29
C LEU A 13 0.19 0.48 4.21
N LYS A 14 -0.78 1.39 4.37
CA LYS A 14 -0.51 2.84 4.41
C LYS A 14 0.43 3.20 5.58
N GLU A 15 0.16 2.68 6.78
CA GLU A 15 1.00 2.95 7.95
C GLU A 15 2.39 2.34 7.82
N GLN A 16 2.50 1.12 7.29
CA GLN A 16 3.81 0.50 7.02
C GLN A 16 4.65 1.31 6.02
N LEU A 17 4.02 1.83 4.96
CA LEU A 17 4.69 2.69 4.00
C LEU A 17 5.12 4.01 4.63
N LYS A 18 4.29 4.64 5.46
CA LYS A 18 4.67 5.85 6.22
C LYS A 18 5.86 5.61 7.14
N VAL A 19 5.89 4.48 7.84
CA VAL A 19 7.02 4.10 8.70
C VAL A 19 8.30 3.91 7.88
N LYS A 20 8.21 3.29 6.70
CA LYS A 20 9.38 2.99 5.85
C LYS A 20 9.91 4.20 5.09
N LEU A 21 9.01 5.03 4.57
CA LEU A 21 9.34 6.18 3.71
C LEU A 21 9.41 7.51 4.48
N GLY A 22 8.94 7.55 5.72
CA GLY A 22 8.84 8.75 6.57
C GLY A 22 7.60 9.59 6.26
N THR A 23 7.24 9.73 4.99
CA THR A 23 6.01 10.38 4.53
C THR A 23 5.35 9.56 3.44
N LEU A 24 4.06 9.79 3.22
CA LEU A 24 3.31 9.18 2.12
C LEU A 24 2.48 10.27 1.45
N SER A 25 2.57 10.37 0.13
CA SER A 25 1.92 11.40 -0.65
C SER A 25 0.43 11.12 -0.78
N ASN A 26 -0.38 12.19 -0.75
CA ASN A 26 -1.83 12.10 -0.93
C ASN A 26 -2.25 11.31 -2.19
N PRO A 27 -1.58 11.49 -3.36
CA PRO A 27 -1.91 10.70 -4.55
C PRO A 27 -1.68 9.20 -4.35
N LEU A 28 -0.62 8.80 -3.64
CA LEU A 28 -0.35 7.40 -3.36
C LEU A 28 -1.32 6.81 -2.32
N GLU A 29 -1.69 7.59 -1.30
CA GLU A 29 -2.73 7.20 -0.34
C GLU A 29 -4.09 6.96 -1.00
N GLU A 30 -4.47 7.82 -1.95
CA GLU A 30 -5.71 7.67 -2.73
C GLU A 30 -5.64 6.41 -3.61
N LYS A 31 -4.52 6.18 -4.30
CA LYS A 31 -4.33 5.02 -5.17
C LYS A 31 -4.39 3.69 -4.41
N LEU A 32 -3.83 3.62 -3.20
CA LEU A 32 -3.93 2.42 -2.35
C LEU A 32 -5.38 2.10 -1.94
N THR A 33 -6.24 3.10 -1.90
CA THR A 33 -7.67 2.95 -1.57
C THR A 33 -8.45 2.28 -2.71
N THR A 34 -8.06 2.57 -3.96
CA THR A 34 -8.68 2.01 -5.17
C THR A 34 -7.98 0.76 -5.71
N THR A 35 -6.80 0.43 -5.19
CA THR A 35 -6.01 -0.75 -5.61
C THR A 35 -6.72 -2.06 -5.28
N SER A 36 -6.63 -3.02 -6.22
CA SER A 36 -7.16 -4.38 -6.12
C SER A 36 -6.48 -5.19 -5.00
N LEU A 37 -7.21 -6.15 -4.42
CA LEU A 37 -6.68 -6.97 -3.32
C LEU A 37 -5.42 -7.77 -3.70
N GLU A 38 -5.34 -8.25 -4.95
CA GLU A 38 -4.18 -8.98 -5.49
C GLU A 38 -2.92 -8.13 -5.45
N LYS A 39 -2.96 -6.92 -6.01
CA LYS A 39 -1.86 -5.96 -5.98
C LYS A 39 -1.49 -5.54 -4.56
N LEU A 40 -2.47 -5.41 -3.66
CA LEU A 40 -2.20 -5.19 -2.24
C LEU A 40 -1.50 -6.40 -1.60
N ASN A 41 -1.79 -7.64 -2.01
CA ASN A 41 -1.07 -8.84 -1.54
C ASN A 41 0.38 -8.79 -2.03
N GLU A 42 0.62 -8.47 -3.30
CA GLU A 42 1.98 -8.34 -3.84
C GLU A 42 2.78 -7.24 -3.13
N LEU A 43 2.15 -6.09 -2.86
CA LEU A 43 2.78 -5.02 -2.08
C LEU A 43 3.11 -5.47 -0.65
N THR A 44 2.25 -6.28 -0.03
CA THR A 44 2.50 -6.83 1.31
C THR A 44 3.76 -7.72 1.31
N LEU A 45 3.95 -8.53 0.27
CA LEU A 45 5.13 -9.41 0.14
C LEU A 45 6.41 -8.63 -0.14
N ASN A 46 6.31 -7.53 -0.87
CA ASN A 46 7.45 -6.72 -1.28
C ASN A 46 7.73 -5.53 -0.35
N ILE A 47 6.97 -5.35 0.74
CA ILE A 47 7.03 -4.15 1.59
C ILE A 47 8.45 -3.86 2.10
N PHE A 48 9.23 -4.89 2.43
CA PHE A 48 10.62 -4.75 2.89
C PHE A 48 11.57 -4.24 1.79
N ASN A 49 11.25 -4.47 0.52
CA ASN A 49 12.06 -4.06 -0.63
C ASN A 49 11.75 -2.63 -1.12
N ILE A 50 10.72 -1.98 -0.61
CA ILE A 50 10.27 -0.64 -1.05
C ILE A 50 11.15 0.47 -0.48
N ASN A 51 11.88 1.23 -1.30
CA ASN A 51 12.70 2.35 -0.79
C ASN A 51 12.18 3.71 -1.21
N SER A 52 11.13 3.74 -2.03
CA SER A 52 10.51 4.96 -2.55
C SER A 52 9.04 4.73 -2.89
N GLU A 53 8.29 5.83 -3.05
CA GLU A 53 6.92 5.77 -3.58
C GLU A 53 6.87 5.21 -5.01
N GLU A 54 7.94 5.38 -5.79
CA GLU A 54 8.03 4.83 -7.14
C GLU A 54 8.03 3.29 -7.11
N ASP A 55 8.69 2.67 -6.13
CA ASP A 55 8.69 1.20 -5.97
C ASP A 55 7.28 0.68 -5.65
N VAL A 56 6.50 1.44 -4.87
CA VAL A 56 5.09 1.11 -4.60
C VAL A 56 4.28 1.18 -5.89
N LEU A 57 4.46 2.26 -6.66
CA LEU A 57 3.76 2.46 -7.94
C LEU A 57 4.07 1.35 -8.94
N LYS A 58 5.31 0.86 -9.02
CA LYS A 58 5.69 -0.26 -9.90
C LYS A 58 4.92 -1.55 -9.61
N ILE A 59 4.47 -1.76 -8.37
CA ILE A 59 3.73 -2.96 -7.96
C ILE A 59 2.22 -2.78 -8.16
N ILE A 60 1.68 -1.60 -7.85
CA ILE A 60 0.24 -1.37 -7.91
C ILE A 60 -0.25 -0.87 -9.27
N HIS A 61 0.65 -0.49 -10.19
CA HIS A 61 0.28 -0.07 -11.56
C HIS A 61 -0.14 -1.23 -12.45
#